data_AF-A0A1S2M2Y0-F1
#
_entry.id   AF-A0A1S2M2Y0-F1
#
_cell.length_a   1.000
_cell.length_b   1.000
_cell.length_c   1.000
_cell.angle_alpha   90.00
_cell.angle_beta   90.00
_cell.angle_gamma   90.00
#
_symmetry.space_group_name_H-M   'P 1'
#
loop_
_entity.id
_entity.type
_entity.pdbx_description
1 polymer ?
#
loop_
_entity_poly.entity_id
_entity_poly.type
_entity_poly.pdbx_seq_one_letter_code
_entity_poly.pdbx_strand_id
1 'polypeptide(L)'
;MKSNVKKLLASLLTVIFVFSAFVGTGAASVLEDGTYEISYDGLHITEDKLSAADTMGSLIKPAKLEVNNGNIVAFITISGSPVKYENNAGNMVPAEITKENGDQRTYKFKLANLDAPIIIGTHVAAVGIDVEYRIVFKKDTLKKISDDVSSSSSSAATASNPQTSDTIFSTLSSLGLVMSLLLVATVVVNKRKAVRNEG
;
A
#
# COMPACT_ATOMS: atom_id res chain seq x y z
N MET A 1 -40.75 -48.70 -56.86
CA MET A 1 -40.45 -47.39 -57.47
C MET A 1 -41.29 -46.32 -56.77
N LYS A 2 -40.68 -45.15 -56.45
CA LYS A 2 -41.27 -43.92 -55.87
C LYS A 2 -41.42 -43.95 -54.33
N SER A 3 -40.97 -42.99 -53.52
CA SER A 3 -40.11 -41.81 -53.63
C SER A 3 -39.98 -41.26 -52.18
N ASN A 4 -38.75 -41.03 -51.71
CA ASN A 4 -38.42 -40.57 -50.37
C ASN A 4 -38.52 -39.04 -50.26
N VAL A 5 -39.70 -38.48 -49.94
CA VAL A 5 -39.87 -37.04 -49.68
C VAL A 5 -40.74 -36.79 -48.46
N LYS A 6 -40.14 -36.97 -47.27
CA LYS A 6 -40.59 -36.33 -46.02
C LYS A 6 -39.40 -35.71 -45.27
N LYS A 7 -38.46 -35.15 -46.03
CA LYS A 7 -37.36 -34.31 -45.54
C LYS A 7 -37.61 -32.89 -46.03
N LEU A 8 -38.44 -32.12 -45.33
CA LEU A 8 -38.53 -30.66 -45.41
C LEU A 8 -39.49 -30.24 -44.29
N LEU A 9 -39.16 -29.17 -43.58
CA LEU A 9 -39.84 -28.62 -42.39
C LEU A 9 -39.54 -29.31 -41.05
N ALA A 10 -38.35 -29.03 -40.51
CA ALA A 10 -38.12 -28.73 -39.07
C ALA A 10 -36.64 -28.40 -38.76
N SER A 11 -35.88 -27.90 -39.74
CA SER A 11 -34.53 -27.35 -39.53
C SER A 11 -34.63 -25.84 -39.25
N LEU A 12 -35.21 -25.47 -38.10
CA LEU A 12 -35.15 -24.10 -37.57
C LEU A 12 -35.25 -24.12 -36.03
N LEU A 13 -34.52 -25.05 -35.39
CA LEU A 13 -34.37 -25.08 -33.93
C LEU A 13 -32.89 -25.24 -33.56
N THR A 14 -32.07 -24.41 -34.17
CA THR A 14 -30.68 -24.18 -33.76
C THR A 14 -30.54 -22.67 -33.68
N VAL A 15 -29.95 -22.17 -32.60
CA VAL A 15 -29.78 -20.73 -32.25
C VAL A 15 -30.91 -20.22 -31.36
N ILE A 16 -30.84 -20.57 -30.08
CA ILE A 16 -31.04 -19.70 -28.90
C ILE A 16 -30.77 -20.59 -27.68
N PHE A 17 -30.10 -20.03 -26.66
CA PHE A 17 -29.50 -20.69 -25.48
C PHE A 17 -28.16 -21.41 -25.81
N VAL A 18 -26.98 -20.98 -25.38
CA VAL A 18 -26.61 -20.31 -24.14
C VAL A 18 -25.36 -19.47 -24.42
N PHE A 19 -25.52 -18.15 -24.48
CA PHE A 19 -24.44 -17.21 -24.20
C PHE A 19 -24.19 -17.30 -22.69
N SER A 20 -23.55 -18.39 -22.24
CA SER A 20 -23.09 -18.52 -20.86
C SER A 20 -22.00 -17.50 -20.72
N ALA A 21 -22.38 -16.37 -20.14
CA ALA A 21 -21.54 -15.46 -19.40
C ALA A 21 -20.08 -15.45 -19.91
N PHE A 22 -19.82 -14.61 -20.91
CA PHE A 22 -18.59 -13.84 -20.83
C PHE A 22 -18.71 -12.99 -19.56
N VAL A 23 -18.49 -13.62 -18.41
CA VAL A 23 -18.06 -12.91 -17.22
C VAL A 23 -16.75 -12.33 -17.70
N GLY A 24 -16.79 -11.06 -18.09
CA GLY A 24 -15.60 -10.25 -18.09
C GLY A 24 -15.14 -10.26 -16.64
N THR A 25 -14.35 -11.27 -16.28
CA THR A 25 -13.34 -11.11 -15.24
C THR A 25 -12.49 -10.00 -15.81
N GLY A 26 -12.88 -8.75 -15.52
CA GLY A 26 -11.97 -7.64 -15.61
C GLY A 26 -10.77 -8.12 -14.83
N ALA A 27 -9.70 -8.44 -15.55
CA ALA A 27 -8.45 -8.82 -14.95
C ALA A 27 -7.99 -7.56 -14.21
N ALA A 28 -8.49 -7.39 -12.99
CA ALA A 28 -7.82 -6.61 -11.99
C ALA A 28 -6.43 -7.23 -11.98
N SER A 29 -5.46 -6.49 -12.53
CA SER A 29 -4.06 -6.85 -12.49
C SER A 29 -3.77 -7.24 -11.05
N VAL A 30 -3.65 -8.53 -10.78
CA VAL A 30 -3.39 -9.01 -9.43
C VAL A 30 -1.96 -8.56 -9.13
N LEU A 31 -1.85 -7.54 -8.29
CA LEU A 31 -0.57 -7.13 -7.76
C LEU A 31 -0.05 -8.29 -6.92
N GLU A 32 1.22 -8.64 -7.11
CA GLU A 32 1.88 -9.61 -6.25
C GLU A 32 1.93 -9.08 -4.81
N ASP A 33 2.09 -10.01 -3.88
CA ASP A 33 2.29 -9.65 -2.48
C ASP A 33 3.61 -8.89 -2.33
N GLY A 34 3.59 -7.87 -1.46
CA GLY A 34 4.74 -7.02 -1.21
C GLY A 34 4.37 -5.61 -0.80
N THR A 35 5.40 -4.80 -0.58
CA THR A 35 5.26 -3.37 -0.27
C THR A 35 5.65 -2.55 -1.48
N TYR A 36 4.84 -1.53 -1.78
CA TYR A 36 5.03 -0.65 -2.93
C TYR A 36 5.00 0.82 -2.51
N GLU A 37 5.64 1.66 -3.32
CA GLU A 37 5.41 3.10 -3.38
C GLU A 37 4.61 3.41 -4.64
N ILE A 38 3.68 4.36 -4.54
CA ILE A 38 2.88 4.83 -5.67
C ILE A 38 2.63 6.32 -5.55
N SER A 39 2.76 7.04 -6.67
CA SER A 39 2.32 8.43 -6.74
C SER A 39 0.81 8.50 -6.98
N TYR A 40 0.20 9.61 -6.57
CA TYR A 40 -1.22 9.85 -6.73
C TYR A 40 -1.47 11.35 -6.91
N ASP A 41 -2.65 11.70 -7.42
CA ASP A 41 -3.13 13.08 -7.45
C ASP A 41 -4.40 13.21 -6.61
N GLY A 42 -4.50 14.32 -5.88
CA GLY A 42 -5.75 14.79 -5.29
C GLY A 42 -6.49 15.64 -6.31
N LEU A 43 -7.59 15.14 -6.87
CA LEU A 43 -8.42 15.82 -7.86
C LEU A 43 -9.68 16.40 -7.23
N HIS A 44 -10.26 17.43 -7.87
CA HIS A 44 -11.58 17.93 -7.55
C HIS A 44 -12.63 16.79 -7.60
N ILE A 45 -13.69 16.93 -6.80
CA ILE A 45 -14.70 15.87 -6.64
C ILE A 45 -15.41 15.52 -7.95
N THR A 46 -15.71 16.51 -8.79
CA THR A 46 -16.42 16.36 -10.07
C THR A 46 -15.59 16.70 -11.31
N GLU A 47 -14.38 17.25 -11.15
CA GLU A 47 -13.54 17.68 -12.27
C GLU A 47 -12.18 16.98 -12.21
N ASP A 48 -11.60 16.68 -13.37
CA ASP A 48 -10.24 16.14 -13.48
C ASP A 48 -9.19 17.26 -13.43
N LYS A 49 -9.21 18.02 -12.34
CA LYS A 49 -8.25 19.09 -12.02
C LYS A 49 -7.73 18.90 -10.61
N LEU A 50 -6.51 19.36 -10.35
CA LEU A 50 -5.93 19.29 -9.01
C LEU A 50 -6.82 20.02 -7.99
N SER A 51 -7.04 19.36 -6.86
CA SER A 51 -7.74 19.89 -5.70
C SER A 51 -6.89 20.92 -4.96
N ALA A 52 -7.54 21.73 -4.12
CA ALA A 52 -6.84 22.65 -3.22
C ALA A 52 -5.88 21.89 -2.27
N ALA A 53 -6.23 20.67 -1.84
CA ALA A 53 -5.36 19.87 -0.98
C ALA A 53 -4.03 19.50 -1.68
N ASP A 54 -4.09 19.20 -2.98
CA ASP A 54 -2.90 18.89 -3.78
C ASP A 54 -2.08 20.15 -4.09
N THR A 55 -2.74 21.22 -4.57
CA THR A 55 -2.05 22.47 -4.95
C THR A 55 -1.42 23.20 -3.76
N MET A 56 -1.97 23.03 -2.56
CA MET A 56 -1.42 23.58 -1.32
C MET A 56 -0.39 22.65 -0.66
N GLY A 57 -0.07 21.50 -1.25
CA GLY A 57 0.94 20.57 -0.72
C GLY A 57 0.52 19.85 0.57
N SER A 58 -0.79 19.74 0.84
CA SER A 58 -1.30 19.00 2.01
C SER A 58 -1.23 17.49 1.83
N LEU A 59 -1.08 17.01 0.59
CA LEU A 59 -0.94 15.60 0.24
C LEU A 59 0.53 15.22 0.10
N ILE A 60 1.04 14.40 1.02
CA ILE A 60 2.44 14.00 1.03
C ILE A 60 2.60 12.77 0.12
N LYS A 61 3.40 12.93 -0.93
CA LYS A 61 3.64 11.90 -1.97
C LYS A 61 5.08 11.38 -1.86
N PRO A 62 5.35 10.10 -2.21
CA PRO A 62 4.40 9.07 -2.64
C PRO A 62 3.62 8.45 -1.46
N ALA A 63 2.58 7.68 -1.76
CA ALA A 63 1.91 6.82 -0.80
C ALA A 63 2.60 5.46 -0.71
N LYS A 64 2.46 4.78 0.43
CA LYS A 64 2.87 3.38 0.60
C LYS A 64 1.67 2.47 0.38
N LEU A 65 1.85 1.36 -0.32
CA LEU A 65 0.88 0.27 -0.42
C LEU A 65 1.44 -1.00 0.20
N GLU A 66 0.58 -1.76 0.88
CA GLU A 66 0.85 -3.13 1.28
C GLU A 66 -0.16 -4.03 0.58
N VAL A 67 0.34 -5.04 -0.14
CA VAL A 67 -0.47 -6.04 -0.84
C VAL A 67 -0.23 -7.39 -0.20
N ASN A 68 -1.31 -8.05 0.23
CA ASN A 68 -1.27 -9.40 0.79
C ASN A 68 -2.48 -10.22 0.38
N ASN A 69 -2.25 -11.34 -0.31
CA ASN A 69 -3.28 -12.22 -0.84
C ASN A 69 -4.35 -11.46 -1.64
N GLY A 70 -3.94 -10.48 -2.45
CA GLY A 70 -4.83 -9.62 -3.24
C GLY A 70 -5.57 -8.52 -2.45
N ASN A 71 -5.39 -8.43 -1.13
CA ASN A 71 -5.89 -7.31 -0.34
C ASN A 71 -4.91 -6.15 -0.45
N ILE A 72 -5.39 -4.98 -0.90
CA ILE A 72 -4.57 -3.79 -1.07
C ILE A 72 -4.90 -2.79 0.05
N VAL A 73 -3.87 -2.37 0.78
CA VAL A 73 -3.99 -1.35 1.83
C VAL A 73 -3.09 -0.17 1.47
N ALA A 74 -3.66 1.02 1.37
CA ALA A 74 -2.93 2.25 1.14
C ALA A 74 -2.70 3.02 2.44
N PHE A 75 -1.50 3.56 2.59
CA PHE A 75 -1.10 4.44 3.66
C PHE A 75 -0.76 5.81 3.06
N ILE A 76 -1.62 6.79 3.31
CA ILE A 76 -1.51 8.13 2.73
C ILE A 76 -1.30 9.13 3.85
N THR A 77 -0.26 9.96 3.73
CA THR A 77 0.01 11.01 4.70
C THR A 77 -0.59 12.33 4.23
N ILE A 78 -1.43 12.91 5.08
CA ILE A 78 -2.13 14.17 4.82
C ILE A 78 -1.82 15.13 5.97
N SER A 79 -1.45 16.36 5.61
CA SER A 79 -1.21 17.46 6.54
C SER A 79 -2.49 18.24 6.81
N GLY A 80 -2.65 18.76 8.04
CA GLY A 80 -3.72 19.69 8.40
C GLY A 80 -4.85 19.03 9.18
N SER A 81 -6.10 19.36 8.83
CA SER A 81 -7.29 18.89 9.54
C SER A 81 -7.45 17.36 9.44
N PRO A 82 -8.04 16.71 10.45
CA PRO A 82 -8.49 15.32 10.34
C PRO A 82 -9.42 15.12 9.14
N VAL A 83 -9.36 13.94 8.53
CA VAL A 83 -10.15 13.61 7.34
C VAL A 83 -11.16 12.50 7.60
N LYS A 84 -12.24 12.54 6.83
CA LYS A 84 -13.20 11.46 6.64
C LYS A 84 -13.04 10.89 5.24
N TYR A 85 -13.50 9.67 5.03
CA TYR A 85 -13.53 9.05 3.72
C TYR A 85 -14.87 8.36 3.47
N GLU A 86 -15.21 8.20 2.19
CA GLU A 86 -16.39 7.46 1.78
C GLU A 86 -16.13 5.95 1.90
N ASN A 87 -16.90 5.27 2.75
CA ASN A 87 -16.84 3.81 2.84
C ASN A 87 -17.59 3.13 1.69
N ASN A 88 -17.52 1.80 1.61
CA ASN A 88 -18.22 1.02 0.56
C ASN A 88 -19.76 1.18 0.57
N ALA A 89 -20.34 1.74 1.63
CA ALA A 89 -21.77 2.04 1.72
C ALA A 89 -22.11 3.48 1.32
N GLY A 90 -21.14 4.26 0.82
CA GLY A 90 -21.33 5.66 0.43
C GLY A 90 -21.39 6.65 1.61
N ASN A 91 -20.99 6.23 2.83
CA ASN A 91 -21.05 7.09 4.01
C ASN A 91 -19.68 7.67 4.35
N MET A 92 -19.66 8.96 4.69
CA MET A 92 -18.46 9.65 5.17
C MET A 92 -18.15 9.28 6.62
N VAL A 93 -17.11 8.48 6.82
CA VAL A 93 -16.66 8.01 8.14
C VAL A 93 -15.24 8.50 8.46
N PRO A 94 -14.87 8.69 9.74
CA PRO A 94 -13.51 9.05 10.11
C PRO A 94 -12.48 8.06 9.57
N ALA A 95 -11.37 8.55 9.02
CA ALA A 95 -10.28 7.70 8.55
C ALA A 95 -9.42 7.20 9.72
N GLU A 96 -8.97 5.94 9.65
CA GLU A 96 -8.09 5.32 10.66
C GLU A 96 -6.68 5.93 10.57
N ILE A 97 -6.18 6.47 11.69
CA ILE A 97 -4.82 7.03 11.79
C ILE A 97 -3.86 5.94 12.26
N THR A 98 -2.79 5.70 11.50
CA THR A 98 -1.74 4.72 11.87
C THR A 98 -0.48 5.38 12.37
N LYS A 99 -0.26 6.65 12.05
CA LYS A 99 0.88 7.45 12.51
C LYS A 99 0.49 8.92 12.55
N GLU A 100 0.98 9.62 13.56
CA GLU A 100 0.84 11.07 13.69
C GLU A 100 2.21 11.69 13.98
N ASN A 101 2.51 12.80 13.31
CA ASN A 101 3.75 13.56 13.51
C ASN A 101 3.47 15.06 13.28
N GLY A 102 3.20 15.79 14.37
CA GLY A 102 2.76 17.18 14.30
C GLY A 102 1.46 17.29 13.50
N ASP A 103 1.44 18.15 12.48
CA ASP A 103 0.27 18.35 11.61
C ASP A 103 0.09 17.27 10.53
N GLN A 104 1.03 16.32 10.40
CA GLN A 104 0.94 15.22 9.45
C GLN A 104 0.35 13.97 10.09
N ARG A 105 -0.66 13.39 9.43
CA ARG A 105 -1.27 12.12 9.83
C ARG A 105 -1.23 11.14 8.66
N THR A 106 -0.77 9.92 8.93
CA THR A 106 -0.84 8.81 7.98
C THR A 106 -2.13 8.04 8.23
N TYR A 107 -2.97 7.95 7.20
CA TYR A 107 -4.24 7.26 7.23
C TYR A 107 -4.19 5.95 6.45
N LYS A 108 -4.97 4.98 6.91
CA LYS A 108 -5.07 3.65 6.30
C LYS A 108 -6.38 3.49 5.54
N PHE A 109 -6.29 3.06 4.29
CA PHE A 109 -7.43 2.82 3.42
C PHE A 109 -7.35 1.41 2.82
N LYS A 110 -8.44 0.65 2.96
CA LYS A 110 -8.58 -0.63 2.26
C LYS A 110 -9.14 -0.37 0.87
N LEU A 111 -8.48 -0.88 -0.16
CA LEU A 111 -8.84 -0.64 -1.56
C LEU A 111 -9.32 -1.93 -2.21
N ALA A 112 -10.34 -1.80 -3.06
CA ALA A 112 -10.77 -2.90 -3.93
C ALA A 112 -9.79 -3.10 -5.10
N ASN A 113 -9.29 -1.99 -5.66
CA ASN A 113 -8.27 -1.93 -6.71
C ASN A 113 -7.68 -0.51 -6.75
N LEU A 114 -6.66 -0.28 -7.58
CA LEU A 114 -6.03 1.03 -7.75
C LEU A 114 -6.76 1.96 -8.75
N ASP A 115 -7.81 1.47 -9.41
CA ASP A 115 -8.59 2.23 -10.40
C ASP A 115 -9.71 3.06 -9.76
N ALA A 116 -10.22 2.60 -8.62
CA ALA A 116 -11.25 3.30 -7.88
C ALA A 116 -10.65 4.48 -7.09
N PRO A 117 -11.19 5.71 -7.25
CA PRO A 117 -10.75 6.84 -6.45
C PRO A 117 -11.18 6.67 -4.99
N ILE A 118 -10.40 7.24 -4.06
CA ILE A 118 -10.81 7.40 -2.67
C ILE A 118 -11.42 8.79 -2.51
N ILE A 119 -12.67 8.88 -2.06
CA ILE A 119 -13.29 10.18 -1.73
C ILE A 119 -12.88 10.57 -0.32
N ILE A 120 -12.26 11.73 -0.18
CA ILE A 120 -11.80 12.29 1.08
C ILE A 120 -12.55 13.59 1.35
N GLY A 121 -13.05 13.75 2.58
CA GLY A 121 -13.69 14.95 3.06
C GLY A 121 -12.96 15.52 4.26
N THR A 122 -12.83 16.84 4.32
CA THR A 122 -12.20 17.52 5.45
C THR A 122 -12.89 18.84 5.74
N HIS A 123 -12.86 19.23 7.02
CA HIS A 123 -13.37 20.51 7.47
C HIS A 123 -12.22 21.51 7.58
N VAL A 124 -12.27 22.58 6.78
CA VAL A 124 -11.25 23.64 6.80
C VAL A 124 -11.70 24.72 7.77
N ALA A 125 -11.27 24.60 9.03
CA ALA A 125 -11.70 25.51 10.11
C ALA A 125 -11.40 27.00 9.82
N ALA A 126 -10.34 27.30 9.08
CA ALA A 126 -9.96 28.68 8.74
C ALA A 126 -11.03 29.43 7.91
N VAL A 127 -11.81 28.70 7.11
CA VAL A 127 -12.87 29.26 6.25
C VAL A 127 -14.26 28.69 6.57
N GLY A 128 -14.35 27.74 7.50
CA GLY A 128 -15.61 27.15 7.97
C GLY A 128 -16.37 26.35 6.91
N ILE A 129 -15.67 25.79 5.92
CA ILE A 129 -16.27 24.99 4.85
C ILE A 129 -15.81 23.54 4.90
N ASP A 130 -16.71 22.63 4.56
CA ASP A 130 -16.38 21.25 4.25
C ASP A 130 -16.01 21.14 2.77
N VAL A 131 -14.91 20.46 2.49
CA VAL A 131 -14.43 20.23 1.14
C VAL A 131 -14.20 18.75 0.92
N GLU A 132 -14.52 18.29 -0.28
CA GLU A 132 -14.32 16.92 -0.72
C GLU A 132 -13.45 16.86 -1.98
N TYR A 133 -12.63 15.83 -2.07
CA TYR A 133 -11.73 15.60 -3.19
C TYR A 133 -11.47 14.11 -3.40
N ARG A 134 -10.99 13.76 -4.59
CA ARG A 134 -10.67 12.39 -5.00
C ARG A 134 -9.18 12.15 -4.91
N ILE A 135 -8.75 11.04 -4.32
CA ILE A 135 -7.39 10.52 -4.51
C ILE A 135 -7.40 9.54 -5.66
N VAL A 136 -6.56 9.77 -6.67
CA VAL A 136 -6.41 8.92 -7.85
C VAL A 136 -4.96 8.44 -7.97
N PHE A 137 -4.74 7.12 -7.93
CA PHE A 137 -3.42 6.52 -8.02
C PHE A 137 -2.87 6.47 -9.45
N LYS A 138 -1.58 6.78 -9.62
CA LYS A 138 -0.86 6.70 -10.89
C LYS A 138 -0.16 5.35 -11.02
N LYS A 139 -0.85 4.38 -11.63
CA LYS A 139 -0.38 2.97 -11.72
C LYS A 139 0.98 2.83 -12.42
N ASP A 140 1.29 3.71 -13.35
CA ASP A 140 2.58 3.79 -14.05
C ASP A 140 3.77 4.14 -13.13
N THR A 141 3.49 4.72 -11.96
CA THR A 141 4.50 5.08 -10.96
C THR A 141 4.69 4.02 -9.88
N LEU A 142 3.98 2.89 -9.97
CA LEU A 142 4.05 1.83 -8.98
C LEU A 142 5.45 1.22 -8.95
N LYS A 143 6.09 1.24 -7.77
CA LYS A 143 7.43 0.71 -7.55
C LYS A 143 7.44 -0.20 -6.34
N LYS A 144 7.81 -1.47 -6.51
CA LYS A 144 8.01 -2.40 -5.39
C LYS A 144 9.24 -1.99 -4.58
N ILE A 145 9.12 -1.93 -3.26
CA ILE A 145 10.20 -1.52 -2.35
C ILE A 145 10.66 -2.63 -1.39
N SER A 146 9.91 -3.71 -1.24
CA SER A 146 10.34 -4.91 -0.50
C SER A 146 9.52 -6.15 -0.87
N ASP A 147 10.22 -7.28 -0.97
CA ASP A 147 9.71 -8.66 -1.00
C ASP A 147 10.06 -9.30 0.36
N ASP A 148 9.11 -9.95 1.05
CA ASP A 148 9.49 -10.68 2.27
C ASP A 148 10.10 -12.06 1.89
N VAL A 149 11.40 -12.17 2.23
CA VAL A 149 12.34 -13.32 2.30
C VAL A 149 13.24 -13.67 1.08
N SER A 150 14.47 -13.12 1.18
CA SER A 150 15.80 -13.74 0.95
C SER A 150 16.12 -14.41 -0.40
N SER A 151 17.02 -13.78 -1.17
CA SER A 151 18.12 -14.46 -1.88
C SER A 151 19.23 -13.49 -2.29
N SER A 152 20.45 -13.87 -1.91
CA SER A 152 21.74 -13.33 -2.32
C SER A 152 22.10 -13.63 -3.78
N SER A 153 22.78 -12.69 -4.47
CA SER A 153 23.81 -12.93 -5.51
C SER A 153 24.39 -11.58 -5.94
N SER A 154 25.63 -11.15 -5.62
CA SER A 154 26.99 -11.66 -5.92
C SER A 154 27.62 -11.09 -7.21
N SER A 155 28.94 -10.81 -7.11
CA SER A 155 29.98 -10.60 -8.16
C SER A 155 30.26 -9.16 -8.61
N ALA A 156 31.48 -8.72 -8.93
CA ALA A 156 32.87 -9.16 -8.67
C ALA A 156 33.78 -8.09 -9.31
N ALA A 157 34.90 -7.70 -8.68
CA ALA A 157 36.09 -7.19 -9.36
C ALA A 157 37.33 -7.28 -8.45
N THR A 158 38.40 -7.88 -8.97
CA THR A 158 39.63 -8.27 -8.29
C THR A 158 40.79 -7.32 -8.64
N ALA A 159 41.42 -6.78 -7.58
CA ALA A 159 42.83 -6.46 -7.29
C ALA A 159 43.81 -5.79 -8.28
N SER A 160 44.53 -4.77 -7.75
CA SER A 160 45.99 -4.58 -7.87
C SER A 160 46.53 -3.74 -6.68
N ASN A 161 47.57 -4.24 -5.99
CA ASN A 161 48.25 -3.82 -4.73
C ASN A 161 49.78 -3.62 -5.05
N PRO A 162 50.77 -3.17 -4.20
CA PRO A 162 50.82 -2.97 -2.72
C PRO A 162 51.59 -1.75 -2.14
N GLN A 163 51.30 -1.38 -0.87
CA GLN A 163 52.28 -1.33 0.26
C GLN A 163 51.63 -0.94 1.62
N THR A 164 51.60 -1.92 2.55
CA THR A 164 51.86 -1.92 4.02
C THR A 164 51.79 -0.62 4.83
N SER A 165 51.20 -0.50 6.03
CA SER A 165 50.49 -1.42 6.95
C SER A 165 49.80 -0.55 8.01
N ASP A 166 48.50 -0.72 8.25
CA ASP A 166 47.83 -0.59 9.56
C ASP A 166 46.33 -0.89 9.41
N THR A 167 45.98 -2.12 9.75
CA THR A 167 44.69 -2.67 10.19
C THR A 167 43.37 -2.00 9.72
N ILE A 168 42.91 -2.43 8.53
CA ILE A 168 41.51 -2.62 8.06
C ILE A 168 40.49 -1.49 8.36
N PHE A 169 40.41 -0.50 7.47
CA PHE A 169 39.20 0.29 7.22
C PHE A 169 38.64 -0.07 5.85
N SER A 170 37.63 -0.95 5.81
CA SER A 170 36.87 -1.25 4.60
C SER A 170 35.66 -0.33 4.49
N THR A 171 35.61 0.41 3.38
CA THR A 171 34.48 1.19 2.89
C THR A 171 33.21 0.35 2.77
N LEU A 172 32.14 0.72 3.46
CA LEU A 172 30.80 0.76 2.88
C LEU A 172 29.92 1.68 3.73
N SER A 173 29.40 2.71 3.07
CA SER A 173 28.32 3.57 3.54
C SER A 173 27.18 2.75 4.15
N SER A 174 27.15 2.68 5.48
CA SER A 174 25.99 2.23 6.25
C SER A 174 25.53 3.39 7.14
N LEU A 175 24.81 4.33 6.53
CA LEU A 175 23.72 4.99 7.25
C LEU A 175 22.76 3.84 7.61
N GLY A 176 22.40 3.55 8.84
CA GLY A 176 22.63 4.23 10.10
C GLY A 176 21.56 3.69 11.04
N LEU A 177 22.01 3.11 12.14
CA LEU A 177 21.32 3.00 13.43
C LEU A 177 19.93 2.35 13.48
N VAL A 178 20.01 1.06 13.77
CA VAL A 178 19.05 0.31 14.59
C VAL A 178 18.95 0.96 15.99
N MET A 179 17.75 1.40 16.39
CA MET A 179 17.42 1.68 17.79
C MET A 179 16.05 1.09 18.13
N SER A 180 16.08 -0.20 18.51
CA SER A 180 14.98 -0.89 19.17
C SER A 180 15.11 -0.65 20.68
N LEU A 181 14.25 0.19 21.24
CA LEU A 181 14.16 0.41 22.69
C LEU A 181 13.50 -0.82 23.34
N LEU A 182 14.33 -1.65 23.98
CA LEU A 182 13.92 -2.79 24.79
C LEU A 182 13.64 -2.32 26.22
N LEU A 183 12.40 -2.43 26.70
CA LEU A 183 12.05 -2.27 28.12
C LEU A 183 11.19 -3.46 28.56
N VAL A 184 11.87 -4.59 28.81
CA VAL A 184 11.30 -5.72 29.55
C VAL A 184 12.24 -6.00 30.71
N ALA A 185 11.93 -5.45 31.88
CA ALA A 185 12.63 -5.74 33.12
C ALA A 185 12.15 -7.08 33.67
N THR A 186 12.77 -8.18 33.25
CA THR A 186 12.63 -9.49 33.92
C THR A 186 13.63 -9.61 35.05
N VAL A 187 13.06 -9.66 36.25
CA VAL A 187 13.59 -10.23 37.50
C VAL A 187 14.48 -11.45 37.22
N VAL A 188 15.74 -11.41 37.67
CA VAL A 188 16.53 -12.62 37.95
C VAL A 188 17.19 -12.48 39.32
N VAL A 189 16.63 -13.26 40.24
CA VAL A 189 17.16 -13.62 41.55
C VAL A 189 18.56 -14.21 41.41
N ASN A 190 19.53 -13.72 42.19
CA ASN A 190 20.70 -14.55 42.53
C ASN A 190 20.90 -14.56 44.05
N LYS A 191 20.55 -15.71 44.63
CA LYS A 191 20.81 -16.06 46.04
C LYS A 191 22.32 -16.21 46.23
N ARG A 192 22.92 -15.46 47.16
CA ARG A 192 24.11 -15.92 47.88
C ARG A 192 23.90 -15.76 49.37
N LYS A 193 23.51 -16.87 49.99
CA LYS A 193 23.55 -17.09 51.43
C LYS A 193 25.02 -17.29 51.83
N ALA A 194 25.57 -16.38 52.61
CA ALA A 194 26.75 -16.65 53.43
C ALA A 194 26.49 -16.07 54.83
N VAL A 195 26.18 -16.99 55.73
CA VAL A 195 26.10 -16.84 57.19
C VAL A 195 27.53 -16.68 57.73
N ARG A 196 27.66 -16.00 58.89
CA ARG A 196 28.67 -16.10 59.99
C ARG A 196 29.18 -14.70 60.36
N ASN A 197 29.22 -14.21 61.61
CA ASN A 197 28.87 -14.71 62.94
C ASN A 197 28.93 -13.53 63.93
N GLU A 198 28.37 -13.77 65.10
CA GLU A 198 28.25 -12.97 66.32
C GLU A 198 29.54 -12.30 66.81
N GLY A 199 29.34 -11.17 67.51
CA GLY A 199 30.33 -10.38 68.24
C GLY A 199 29.78 -9.00 68.58
#